data_AF-A0A6V7LNE7-F1
#
_entry.id   AF-A0A6V7LNE7-F1
#
_cell.length_a   1.000
_cell.length_b   1.000
_cell.length_c   1.000
_cell.angle_alpha   90.00
_cell.angle_beta   90.00
_cell.angle_gamma   90.00
#
_symmetry.space_group_name_H-M   'P 1'
#
loop_
_entity.id
_entity.type
_entity.pdbx_description
1 polymer ?
#
loop_
_entity_poly.entity_id
_entity_poly.type
_entity_poly.pdbx_seq_one_letter_code
_entity_poly.pdbx_strand_id
1 'polypeptide(L)' 'KLAGKTLFITGASRGIGKSIALKAAQDGANVVICAKTAEPHPKLPGTIYSAAKE' A
#
# COMPACT_ATOMS: atom_id res chain seq x y z
N LYS A 1 12.23 9.36 -10.17
CA LYS A 1 11.73 8.34 -11.13
C LYS A 1 11.82 6.97 -10.46
N LEU A 2 10.67 6.34 -10.20
CA LEU A 2 10.59 5.03 -9.53
C LEU A 2 10.13 3.90 -10.47
N ALA A 3 9.89 4.21 -11.74
CA ALA A 3 9.52 3.26 -12.77
C ALA A 3 10.39 1.99 -12.75
N GLY A 4 9.75 0.83 -12.62
CA GLY A 4 10.40 -0.48 -12.60
C GLY A 4 11.16 -0.82 -11.30
N LYS A 5 11.17 0.07 -10.30
CA LYS A 5 11.72 -0.23 -8.97
C LYS A 5 10.64 -0.91 -8.12
N THR A 6 11.08 -1.80 -7.24
CA THR A 6 10.19 -2.45 -6.26
C THR A 6 10.37 -1.81 -4.90
N LEU A 7 9.28 -1.30 -4.33
CA LEU A 7 9.25 -0.72 -3.00
C LEU A 7 8.52 -1.67 -2.05
N PHE A 8 9.19 -2.08 -0.97
CA PHE A 8 8.61 -2.87 0.10
C PHE A 8 8.23 -1.95 1.26
N ILE A 9 6.93 -1.74 1.47
CA ILE A 9 6.44 -0.74 2.42
C ILE A 9 5.67 -1.42 3.55
N THR A 10 6.19 -1.31 4.77
CA THR A 10 5.50 -1.79 5.97
C THR A 10 4.40 -0.82 6.40
N GLY A 11 3.28 -1.34 6.89
CA GLY A 11 2.15 -0.52 7.34
C GLY A 11 1.35 0.17 6.21
N ALA A 12 1.49 -0.28 4.97
CA ALA A 12 0.89 0.38 3.79
C ALA A 12 -0.61 0.09 3.55
N SER A 13 -1.31 -0.59 4.47
CA SER A 13 -2.75 -0.84 4.31
C SER A 13 -3.62 0.42 4.45
N ARG A 14 -3.10 1.50 5.06
CA ARG A 14 -3.82 2.76 5.32
C ARG A 14 -2.86 3.91 5.67
N GLY A 15 -3.41 5.11 5.81
CA GLY A 15 -2.67 6.29 6.31
C GLY A 15 -1.46 6.66 5.45
N ILE A 16 -0.39 7.14 6.09
CA ILE A 16 0.81 7.66 5.41
C ILE A 16 1.49 6.59 4.56
N GLY A 17 1.61 5.35 5.06
CA GLY A 17 2.21 4.25 4.30
C GLY A 17 1.49 3.98 2.98
N LYS A 18 0.15 4.06 2.99
CA LYS A 18 -0.67 3.97 1.78
C LYS A 18 -0.46 5.17 0.84
N SER A 19 -0.42 6.39 1.37
CA SER A 19 -0.17 7.58 0.53
C SER A 19 1.19 7.53 -0.17
N ILE A 20 2.23 7.03 0.53
CA ILE A 20 3.55 6.81 -0.06
C ILE A 20 3.49 5.73 -1.16
N ALA A 21 2.80 4.61 -0.89
CA ALA A 21 2.59 3.55 -1.86
C ALA A 21 1.92 4.06 -3.14
N LEU A 22 0.82 4.82 -3.02
CA LEU A 22 0.10 5.39 -4.15
C LEU A 22 0.97 6.35 -4.96
N LYS A 23 1.73 7.23 -4.29
CA LYS A 23 2.62 8.15 -4.99
C LYS A 23 3.72 7.39 -5.74
N ALA A 24 4.30 6.34 -5.15
CA ALA A 24 5.30 5.53 -5.81
C ALA A 24 4.74 4.74 -6.99
N ALA A 25 3.52 4.21 -6.86
CA ALA A 25 2.82 3.50 -7.93
C ALA A 25 2.52 4.44 -9.12
N GLN A 26 2.10 5.68 -8.87
CA GLN A 26 1.93 6.72 -9.90
C GLN A 26 3.23 7.02 -10.65
N ASP A 27 4.38 6.91 -9.97
CA ASP A 27 5.70 7.06 -10.57
C ASP A 27 6.19 5.78 -11.32
N GLY A 28 5.34 4.74 -11.42
CA GLY A 28 5.58 3.48 -12.12
C GLY A 28 6.30 2.39 -11.32
N ALA A 29 6.33 2.51 -9.98
CA ALA A 29 6.95 1.49 -9.14
C ALA A 29 6.06 0.24 -8.99
N ASN A 30 6.71 -0.90 -8.78
CA ASN A 30 6.06 -2.07 -8.19
C ASN A 30 6.00 -1.87 -6.67
N VAL A 31 4.83 -2.02 -6.04
CA VAL A 31 4.70 -1.80 -4.60
C VAL A 31 4.28 -3.09 -3.90
N VAL A 32 5.05 -3.48 -2.88
CA VAL A 32 4.70 -4.56 -1.96
C VAL A 32 4.12 -3.96 -0.70
N ILE A 33 2.83 -4.21 -0.47
CA ILE A 33 2.09 -3.76 0.72
C ILE A 33 2.27 -4.81 1.83
N CYS A 34 3.05 -4.48 2.86
CA CYS A 34 3.28 -5.36 4.00
C CYS A 34 2.55 -4.83 5.25
N ALA A 35 1.35 -5.33 5.51
CA ALA A 35 0.59 -5.00 6.72
C ALA A 35 -0.29 -6.17 7.18
N LYS A 36 -0.76 -6.11 8.43
CA LYS A 36 -1.46 -7.23 9.08
C LYS A 36 -2.92 -7.41 8.66
N THR A 37 -3.59 -6.33 8.24
CA THR A 37 -5.04 -6.35 8.02
C THR A 37 -5.37 -6.94 6.65
N ALA A 38 -5.57 -8.25 6.57
CA ALA A 38 -6.04 -8.95 5.37
C ALA A 38 -7.57 -8.86 5.20
N GLU A 39 -8.29 -9.08 6.29
CA GLU A 39 -9.76 -8.99 6.35
C GLU A 39 -10.24 -7.67 6.97
N PRO A 40 -11.45 -7.20 6.66
CA PRO A 40 -12.03 -6.01 7.26
C PRO A 40 -12.03 -6.09 8.79
N HIS A 41 -11.60 -5.01 9.44
CA HIS A 41 -11.52 -4.93 10.89
C HIS A 41 -12.52 -3.90 11.42
N PRO A 42 -13.29 -4.20 12.50
CA PRO A 42 -14.40 -3.35 12.94
C PRO A 42 -13.99 -1.92 13.33
N LYS A 43 -12.74 -1.73 13.75
CA LYS A 43 -12.20 -0.42 14.16
C LYS A 43 -11.22 0.21 13.17
N LEU A 44 -10.81 -0.50 12.11
CA LEU A 44 -9.75 -0.04 11.22
C LEU A 44 -10.22 -0.07 9.76
N PRO A 45 -10.09 1.05 9.02
CA PRO A 45 -10.51 1.10 7.63
C PRO A 45 -9.52 0.39 6.72
N GLY A 46 -10.00 -0.22 5.64
CA GLY A 46 -9.18 -0.80 4.58
C GLY A 46 -8.40 -2.06 4.98
N THR A 47 -7.91 -2.76 3.97
CA THR A 47 -7.10 -3.97 4.07
C THR A 47 -5.91 -3.87 3.13
N ILE A 48 -4.98 -4.82 3.19
CA ILE A 48 -3.91 -4.94 2.19
C ILE A 48 -4.46 -5.11 0.77
N TYR A 49 -5.60 -5.80 0.62
CA TYR A 49 -6.22 -6.04 -0.68
C TYR A 49 -6.96 -4.83 -1.24
N SER A 50 -7.61 -4.04 -0.38
CA SER A 50 -8.22 -2.78 -0.84
C SER A 50 -7.13 -1.78 -1.22
N ALA A 51 -6.06 -1.68 -0.42
CA ALA A 51 -4.94 -0.79 -0.71
C ALA A 51 -4.19 -1.17 -2.00
N ALA A 52 -4.12 -2.46 -2.35
CA ALA A 52 -3.49 -2.93 -3.58
C ALA A 52 -4.33 -2.70 -4.86
N LYS A 53 -5.63 -2.43 -4.72
CA LYS A 53 -6.55 -2.20 -5.84
C LYS A 53 -6.68 -0.71 -6.22
N GLU A 54 -6.20 0.19 -5.36
CA GLU A 54 -6.18 1.63 -5.59
C GLU A 54 -4.90 2.07 -6.31
#